data_AF-A0A9P5QNI9-F1
#
_entry.id   AF-A0A9P5QNI9-F1
#
_cell.length_a   1.000
_cell.length_b   1.000
_cell.length_c   1.000
_cell.angle_alpha   90.00
_cell.angle_beta   90.00
_cell.angle_gamma   90.00
#
_symmetry.space_group_name_H-M   'P 1'
#
loop_
_entity.id
_entity.type
_entity.pdbx_description
1 polymer ?
#
loop_
_entity_poly.entity_id
_entity_poly.type
_entity_poly.pdbx_seq_one_letter_code
_entity_poly.pdbx_strand_id
1 'polypeptide(L)'
;MTGVFQYAAFWISKRGGGGGQSVFLSFFLLSSVMSGLTSNDVVVLTMTPFLVYYSHAVDLITPVAFLMAEIQTANIASMALYIGNLTNVVACQAYKISFLEYSAWMLLPCFASIAACYVMLRINFRHEKYIPKVLKSPDIDPRSCLVDPIGAVFGLSVLACSLACLIGTSFAHVSVWIVTGPFALLTLARDIWYDSQGKFKGPQAASLVPQENQIKVNNPGSSGSVNSMEQGLPDTAVTIHEKQNGDNSPSLASSVSSSSKIQDGNVIEIPTTTVTTTSPSSFKRFSITFERKFPLLHAIAIRMPWAILPFTFCMFIMVEGLSDLGWIAIFANWATKLVPNYIAATYAIGFVSVLLCNIFNNVPMTILVARILQHPNFVNSPVATPEVVKGCLFTLIVGSNLGACTTLISSLAGLMWDSVLRNKNSEVGFWNFFKWNMGVMPVVIFVALSVVVIELK
;
A
#
# COMPACT_ATOMS: atom_id res chain seq x y z
N MET A 1 13.86 -7.22 2.68
CA MET A 1 14.96 -7.28 3.65
C MET A 1 15.46 -8.70 3.83
N THR A 2 14.60 -9.64 4.22
CA THR A 2 14.94 -11.08 4.20
C THR A 2 14.82 -11.69 2.82
N GLY A 3 13.92 -11.16 1.99
CA GLY A 3 13.69 -11.66 0.63
C GLY A 3 12.66 -12.80 0.56
N VAL A 4 12.03 -13.15 1.68
CA VAL A 4 11.13 -14.32 1.78
C VAL A 4 9.92 -14.23 0.84
N PHE A 5 9.31 -13.05 0.72
CA PHE A 5 8.17 -12.83 -0.17
C PHE A 5 8.58 -12.86 -1.64
N GLN A 6 9.75 -12.29 -1.97
CA GLN A 6 10.33 -12.37 -3.32
C GLN A 6 10.70 -13.82 -3.69
N TYR A 7 11.30 -14.56 -2.75
CA TYR A 7 11.59 -15.98 -2.90
C TYR A 7 10.31 -16.77 -3.19
N ALA A 8 9.25 -16.57 -2.38
CA ALA A 8 7.96 -17.23 -2.60
C ALA A 8 7.39 -16.89 -3.98
N ALA A 9 7.41 -15.61 -4.36
CA ALA A 9 6.92 -15.15 -5.65
C ALA A 9 7.65 -15.80 -6.85
N PHE A 10 8.99 -15.85 -6.84
CA PHE A 10 9.75 -16.52 -7.91
C PHE A 10 9.59 -18.04 -7.89
N TRP A 11 9.56 -18.64 -6.71
CA TRP A 11 9.36 -20.08 -6.57
C TRP A 11 8.02 -20.52 -7.15
N ILE A 12 6.95 -19.78 -6.82
CA ILE A 12 5.61 -20.06 -7.35
C ILE A 12 5.58 -19.77 -8.87
N SER A 13 6.19 -18.67 -9.35
CA SER A 13 6.24 -18.39 -10.79
C SER A 13 6.93 -19.50 -11.59
N LYS A 14 8.04 -20.08 -11.10
CA LYS A 14 8.70 -21.20 -11.78
C LYS A 14 7.83 -22.46 -11.78
N ARG A 15 7.10 -22.69 -10.69
CA ARG A 15 6.18 -23.82 -10.56
C ARG A 15 4.95 -23.70 -11.48
N GLY A 16 4.56 -22.48 -11.86
CA GLY A 16 3.48 -22.19 -12.80
C GLY A 16 3.71 -22.69 -14.23
N GLY A 17 4.89 -23.26 -14.54
CA GLY A 17 5.15 -24.01 -15.77
C GLY A 17 5.05 -23.18 -17.06
N GLY A 18 5.21 -21.86 -16.97
CA GLY A 18 5.10 -20.93 -18.10
C GLY A 18 3.66 -20.66 -18.59
N GLY A 19 2.64 -21.28 -18.00
CA GLY A 19 1.24 -20.99 -18.35
C GLY A 19 0.76 -19.71 -17.69
N GLY A 20 0.43 -18.67 -18.46
CA GLY A 20 0.13 -17.36 -17.86
C GLY A 20 -1.11 -17.34 -16.97
N GLN A 21 -2.08 -18.24 -17.22
CA GLN A 21 -3.23 -18.45 -16.33
C GLN A 21 -2.84 -19.07 -14.98
N SER A 22 -1.88 -20.01 -14.98
CA SER A 22 -1.37 -20.64 -13.76
C SER A 22 -0.57 -19.64 -12.94
N VAL A 23 0.26 -18.83 -13.60
CA VAL A 23 1.02 -17.74 -12.99
C VAL A 23 0.09 -16.66 -12.41
N PHE A 24 -0.97 -16.28 -13.13
CA PHE A 24 -1.96 -15.34 -12.62
C PHE A 24 -2.65 -15.85 -11.35
N LEU A 25 -3.17 -17.10 -11.37
CA LEU A 25 -3.78 -17.71 -10.19
C LEU A 25 -2.79 -17.79 -9.02
N SER A 26 -1.55 -18.16 -9.32
CA SER A 26 -0.45 -18.25 -8.37
C SER A 26 -0.18 -16.92 -7.64
N PHE A 27 -0.08 -15.82 -8.39
CA PHE A 27 0.12 -14.50 -7.79
C PHE A 27 -1.11 -14.01 -7.03
N PHE A 28 -2.30 -14.26 -7.55
CA PHE A 28 -3.55 -13.97 -6.85
C PHE A 28 -3.57 -14.67 -5.48
N LEU A 29 -3.37 -15.99 -5.45
CA LEU A 29 -3.36 -16.77 -4.21
C LEU A 29 -2.24 -16.35 -3.25
N LEU A 30 -1.04 -16.08 -3.77
CA LEU A 30 0.07 -15.59 -2.95
C LEU A 30 -0.29 -14.27 -2.27
N SER A 31 -0.83 -13.30 -3.03
CA SER A 31 -1.27 -12.01 -2.48
C SER A 31 -2.42 -12.16 -1.49
N SER A 32 -3.38 -13.06 -1.74
CA SER A 32 -4.46 -13.37 -0.80
C SER A 32 -3.92 -13.92 0.53
N VAL A 33 -3.03 -14.91 0.46
CA VAL A 33 -2.45 -15.55 1.66
C VAL A 33 -1.56 -14.56 2.42
N MET A 34 -0.72 -13.81 1.72
CA MET A 34 0.11 -12.80 2.35
C MET A 34 -0.73 -11.75 3.08
N SER A 35 -1.77 -11.21 2.42
CA SER A 35 -2.60 -10.16 3.04
C SER A 35 -3.46 -10.70 4.18
N GLY A 36 -4.01 -11.91 4.02
CA GLY A 36 -4.81 -12.55 5.07
C GLY A 36 -4.02 -12.85 6.34
N LEU A 37 -2.69 -13.04 6.26
CA LEU A 37 -1.83 -13.32 7.40
C LEU A 37 -1.06 -12.10 7.94
N THR A 38 -0.95 -11.04 7.15
CA THR A 38 -0.16 -9.84 7.50
C THR A 38 -1.06 -8.61 7.48
N SER A 39 -0.84 -7.69 6.55
CA SER A 39 -1.75 -6.60 6.25
C SER A 39 -1.73 -6.26 4.76
N ASN A 40 -2.78 -5.59 4.29
CA ASN A 40 -2.87 -5.08 2.93
C ASN A 40 -1.70 -4.15 2.58
N ASP A 41 -1.29 -3.26 3.50
CA ASP A 41 -0.18 -2.33 3.30
C ASP A 41 1.16 -3.04 3.05
N VAL A 42 1.43 -4.13 3.79
CA VAL A 42 2.65 -4.93 3.61
C VAL A 42 2.66 -5.56 2.23
N VAL A 43 1.53 -6.09 1.77
CA VAL A 43 1.42 -6.67 0.42
C VAL A 43 1.65 -5.61 -0.64
N VAL A 44 0.99 -4.45 -0.57
CA VAL A 44 1.20 -3.36 -1.54
C VAL A 44 2.67 -2.91 -1.58
N LEU A 45 3.31 -2.71 -0.44
CA LEU A 45 4.70 -2.27 -0.40
C LEU A 45 5.72 -3.33 -0.89
N THR A 46 5.34 -4.61 -0.92
CA THR A 46 6.26 -5.70 -1.24
C THR A 46 5.97 -6.37 -2.58
N MET A 47 4.72 -6.68 -2.86
CA MET A 47 4.25 -7.35 -4.07
C MET A 47 4.10 -6.39 -5.25
N THR A 48 3.58 -5.17 -5.07
CA THR A 48 3.48 -4.21 -6.18
C THR A 48 4.82 -3.96 -6.89
N PRO A 49 5.93 -3.59 -6.21
CA PRO A 49 7.19 -3.33 -6.91
C PRO A 49 7.79 -4.61 -7.51
N PHE A 50 7.53 -5.76 -6.88
CA PHE A 50 7.90 -7.06 -7.41
C PHE A 50 7.13 -7.38 -8.70
N LEU A 51 5.82 -7.17 -8.74
CA LEU A 51 4.98 -7.45 -9.90
C LEU A 51 5.34 -6.57 -11.08
N VAL A 52 5.69 -5.30 -10.84
CA VAL A 52 6.24 -4.41 -11.88
C VAL A 52 7.55 -4.99 -12.40
N TYR A 53 8.51 -5.33 -11.54
CA TYR A 53 9.77 -5.96 -11.96
C TYR A 53 9.54 -7.25 -12.75
N TYR A 54 8.70 -8.14 -12.23
CA TYR A 54 8.36 -9.42 -12.85
C TYR A 54 7.77 -9.20 -14.24
N SER A 55 6.87 -8.22 -14.39
CA SER A 55 6.27 -7.89 -15.68
C SER A 55 7.29 -7.46 -16.72
N HIS A 56 8.31 -6.68 -16.34
CA HIS A 56 9.41 -6.33 -17.23
C HIS A 56 10.29 -7.54 -17.56
N ALA A 57 10.57 -8.41 -16.59
CA ALA A 57 11.41 -9.59 -16.79
C ALA A 57 10.79 -10.64 -17.73
N VAL A 58 9.47 -10.63 -17.90
CA VAL A 58 8.74 -11.57 -18.77
C VAL A 58 8.14 -10.90 -20.03
N ASP A 59 8.52 -9.65 -20.31
CA ASP A 59 8.01 -8.81 -21.42
C ASP A 59 6.48 -8.65 -21.43
N LEU A 60 5.86 -8.58 -20.25
CA LEU A 60 4.42 -8.37 -20.12
C LEU A 60 4.07 -6.89 -20.37
N ILE A 61 3.62 -6.60 -21.59
CA ILE A 61 3.28 -5.24 -22.07
C ILE A 61 2.19 -4.56 -21.22
N THR A 62 1.31 -5.32 -20.56
CA THR A 62 0.20 -4.74 -19.77
C THR A 62 0.00 -5.49 -18.44
N PRO A 63 0.75 -5.15 -17.37
CA PRO A 63 0.66 -5.82 -16.07
C PRO A 63 -0.61 -5.48 -15.27
N VAL A 64 -1.52 -4.71 -15.85
CA VAL A 64 -2.74 -4.21 -15.19
C VAL A 64 -3.54 -5.34 -14.55
N ALA A 65 -3.69 -6.51 -15.19
CA ALA A 65 -4.44 -7.61 -14.57
C ALA A 65 -3.81 -8.08 -13.26
N PHE A 66 -2.49 -8.26 -13.21
CA PHE A 66 -1.77 -8.72 -12.03
C PHE A 66 -1.79 -7.67 -10.91
N LEU A 67 -1.59 -6.41 -11.27
CA LEU A 67 -1.59 -5.29 -10.32
C LEU A 67 -2.99 -5.05 -9.75
N MET A 68 -4.04 -5.07 -10.58
CA MET A 68 -5.43 -4.94 -10.13
C MET A 68 -5.86 -6.14 -9.26
N ALA A 69 -5.46 -7.36 -9.64
CA ALA A 69 -5.72 -8.55 -8.85
C ALA A 69 -5.05 -8.48 -7.47
N GLU A 70 -3.82 -7.99 -7.41
CA GLU A 70 -3.06 -7.82 -6.17
C GLU A 70 -3.72 -6.82 -5.22
N ILE A 71 -4.01 -5.60 -5.66
CA ILE A 71 -4.63 -4.60 -4.78
C ILE A 71 -6.05 -4.99 -4.33
N GLN A 72 -6.84 -5.60 -5.21
CA GLN A 72 -8.18 -6.08 -4.86
C GLN A 72 -8.11 -7.22 -3.84
N THR A 73 -7.31 -8.25 -4.12
CA THR A 73 -7.20 -9.37 -3.18
C THR A 73 -6.51 -9.00 -1.89
N ALA A 74 -5.60 -8.02 -1.89
CA ALA A 74 -4.96 -7.55 -0.66
C ALA A 74 -6.00 -6.97 0.29
N ASN A 75 -6.85 -6.05 -0.17
CA ASN A 75 -7.91 -5.46 0.65
C ASN A 75 -9.03 -6.45 1.00
N ILE A 76 -9.37 -7.39 0.09
CA ILE A 76 -10.35 -8.43 0.42
C ILE A 76 -9.80 -9.34 1.51
N ALA A 77 -8.61 -9.91 1.33
CA ALA A 77 -8.09 -10.90 2.25
C ALA A 77 -7.69 -10.31 3.61
N SER A 78 -7.36 -9.02 3.68
CA SER A 78 -7.08 -8.34 4.96
C SER A 78 -8.27 -8.31 5.91
N MET A 79 -9.50 -8.61 5.45
CA MET A 79 -10.65 -8.71 6.34
C MET A 79 -10.75 -10.04 7.10
N ALA A 80 -9.93 -11.04 6.77
CA ALA A 80 -9.97 -12.35 7.45
C ALA A 80 -9.54 -12.29 8.93
N LEU A 81 -8.49 -11.51 9.21
CA LEU A 81 -7.91 -11.41 10.55
C LEU A 81 -8.12 -10.03 11.15
N TYR A 82 -8.28 -10.00 12.47
CA TYR A 82 -8.45 -8.77 13.24
C TYR A 82 -7.32 -7.76 12.95
N ILE A 83 -6.09 -8.26 12.81
CA ILE A 83 -4.89 -7.45 12.54
C ILE A 83 -4.68 -7.12 11.06
N GLY A 84 -5.47 -7.69 10.16
CA GLY A 84 -5.24 -7.61 8.71
C GLY A 84 -5.37 -6.19 8.17
N ASN A 85 -6.22 -5.36 8.79
CA ASN A 85 -6.38 -3.95 8.43
C ASN A 85 -6.63 -3.12 9.70
N LEU A 86 -6.13 -1.88 9.71
CA LEU A 86 -6.36 -0.92 10.80
C LEU A 86 -7.86 -0.69 11.05
N THR A 87 -8.67 -0.69 9.99
CA THR A 87 -10.12 -0.49 10.11
C THR A 87 -10.80 -1.63 10.88
N ASN A 88 -10.33 -2.86 10.74
CA ASN A 88 -10.82 -4.02 11.50
C ASN A 88 -10.56 -3.81 13.00
N VAL A 89 -9.32 -3.41 13.34
CA VAL A 89 -8.90 -3.12 14.71
C VAL A 89 -9.78 -2.05 15.33
N VAL A 90 -9.97 -0.92 14.63
CA VAL A 90 -10.77 0.21 15.10
C VAL A 90 -12.23 -0.21 15.37
N ALA A 91 -12.87 -0.90 14.42
CA ALA A 91 -14.25 -1.33 14.55
C ALA A 91 -14.42 -2.35 15.69
N CYS A 92 -13.53 -3.33 15.79
CA CYS A 92 -13.62 -4.36 16.82
C CYS A 92 -13.30 -3.82 18.22
N GLN A 93 -12.35 -2.87 18.35
CA GLN A 93 -12.06 -2.20 19.61
C GLN A 93 -13.26 -1.40 20.13
N ALA A 94 -13.97 -0.72 19.22
CA ALA A 94 -15.16 0.02 19.58
C ALA A 94 -16.19 -0.91 20.25
N TYR A 95 -16.43 -2.09 19.68
CA TYR A 95 -17.41 -3.06 20.19
C TYR A 95 -16.86 -4.12 21.14
N LYS A 96 -15.57 -4.02 21.52
CA LYS A 96 -14.86 -4.97 22.38
C LYS A 96 -14.93 -6.44 21.91
N ILE A 97 -14.96 -6.66 20.59
CA ILE A 97 -14.96 -7.99 20.00
C ILE A 97 -13.57 -8.62 20.14
N SER A 98 -13.54 -9.90 20.51
CA SER A 98 -12.29 -10.66 20.64
C SER A 98 -11.71 -11.04 19.28
N PHE A 99 -10.40 -11.31 19.23
CA PHE A 99 -9.71 -11.71 17.99
C PHE A 99 -10.38 -12.94 17.34
N LEU A 100 -10.60 -14.00 18.13
CA LEU A 100 -11.13 -15.27 17.65
C LEU A 100 -12.58 -15.14 17.17
N GLU A 101 -13.41 -14.42 17.93
CA GLU A 101 -14.81 -14.17 17.55
C GLU A 101 -14.88 -13.43 16.22
N TYR A 102 -14.11 -12.35 16.07
CA TYR A 102 -14.05 -11.60 14.83
C TYR A 102 -13.64 -12.48 13.66
N SER A 103 -12.50 -13.19 13.79
CA SER A 103 -11.96 -13.99 12.70
C SER A 103 -12.86 -15.15 12.31
N ALA A 104 -13.55 -15.79 13.27
CA ALA A 104 -14.49 -16.86 12.96
C ALA A 104 -15.60 -16.39 12.01
N TRP A 105 -16.21 -15.24 12.28
CA TRP A 105 -17.30 -14.67 11.49
C TRP A 105 -16.85 -14.02 10.17
N MET A 106 -15.57 -13.68 10.03
CA MET A 106 -15.06 -13.00 8.83
C MET A 106 -14.36 -13.92 7.84
N LEU A 107 -14.04 -15.16 8.22
CA LEU A 107 -13.40 -16.13 7.33
C LEU A 107 -14.31 -16.50 6.15
N LEU A 108 -15.58 -16.81 6.39
CA LEU A 108 -16.49 -17.22 5.32
C LEU A 108 -16.79 -16.08 4.31
N PRO A 109 -17.12 -14.84 4.74
CA PRO A 109 -17.27 -13.71 3.82
C PRO A 109 -15.97 -13.42 3.06
N CYS A 110 -14.81 -13.59 3.71
CA CYS A 110 -13.50 -13.46 3.08
C CYS A 110 -13.30 -14.45 1.94
N PHE A 111 -13.43 -15.75 2.19
CA PHE A 111 -13.23 -16.76 1.16
C PHE A 111 -14.24 -16.62 0.01
N ALA A 112 -15.50 -16.32 0.32
CA ALA A 112 -16.51 -16.05 -0.70
C ALA A 112 -16.14 -14.85 -1.57
N SER A 113 -15.64 -13.77 -0.96
CA SER A 113 -15.20 -12.56 -1.66
C SER A 113 -13.95 -12.81 -2.52
N ILE A 114 -12.98 -13.59 -2.03
CA ILE A 114 -11.79 -13.99 -2.79
C ILE A 114 -12.22 -14.81 -4.01
N ALA A 115 -13.11 -15.78 -3.84
CA ALA A 115 -13.62 -16.60 -4.94
C ALA A 115 -14.38 -15.75 -5.98
N ALA A 116 -15.29 -14.89 -5.53
CA ALA A 116 -16.03 -13.98 -6.41
C ALA A 116 -15.10 -13.02 -7.15
N CYS A 117 -14.10 -12.46 -6.46
CA CYS A 117 -13.10 -11.58 -7.05
C CYS A 117 -12.29 -12.30 -8.12
N TYR A 118 -11.82 -13.51 -7.85
CA TYR A 118 -11.10 -14.30 -8.84
C TYR A 118 -11.95 -14.56 -10.08
N VAL A 119 -13.20 -14.99 -9.92
CA VAL A 119 -14.13 -15.22 -11.04
C VAL A 119 -14.34 -13.94 -11.85
N MET A 120 -14.59 -12.81 -11.20
CA MET A 120 -14.83 -11.53 -11.86
C MET A 120 -13.58 -10.97 -12.55
N LEU A 121 -12.40 -11.14 -11.96
CA LEU A 121 -11.12 -10.83 -12.60
C LEU A 121 -10.91 -11.68 -13.86
N ARG A 122 -11.23 -12.97 -13.78
CA ARG A 122 -11.18 -13.88 -14.93
C ARG A 122 -12.20 -13.53 -16.00
N ILE A 123 -13.27 -12.82 -15.68
CA ILE A 123 -14.25 -12.30 -16.65
C ILE A 123 -13.76 -10.99 -17.29
N ASN A 124 -13.21 -10.07 -16.49
CA ASN A 124 -12.76 -8.76 -16.96
C ASN A 124 -11.47 -8.84 -17.78
N PHE A 125 -10.53 -9.71 -17.38
CA PHE A 125 -9.22 -9.86 -18.02
C PHE A 125 -9.13 -11.13 -18.90
N ARG A 126 -10.23 -11.50 -19.58
CA ARG A 126 -10.28 -12.66 -20.49
C ARG A 126 -9.34 -12.56 -21.69
N HIS A 127 -9.05 -11.34 -22.12
CA HIS A 127 -8.26 -11.10 -23.32
C HIS A 127 -6.78 -11.43 -23.10
N GLU A 128 -6.15 -12.11 -24.06
CA GLU A 128 -4.75 -12.58 -23.96
C GLU A 128 -3.73 -11.45 -23.76
N LYS A 129 -4.09 -10.23 -24.16
CA LYS A 129 -3.32 -9.00 -23.88
C LYS A 129 -3.00 -8.83 -22.39
N TYR A 130 -3.90 -9.24 -21.51
CA TYR A 130 -3.76 -9.03 -20.06
C TYR A 130 -3.23 -10.28 -19.35
N ILE A 131 -3.67 -11.47 -19.78
CA ILE A 131 -3.20 -12.75 -19.26
C ILE A 131 -2.82 -13.64 -20.45
N PRO A 132 -1.56 -13.57 -20.91
CA PRO A 132 -1.07 -14.39 -22.02
C PRO A 132 -1.22 -15.89 -21.73
N LYS A 133 -1.39 -16.71 -22.77
CA LYS A 133 -1.41 -18.18 -22.61
C LYS A 133 -0.05 -18.71 -22.16
N VAL A 134 1.02 -18.15 -22.71
CA VAL A 134 2.40 -18.49 -22.40
C VAL A 134 3.12 -17.24 -21.90
N LEU A 135 3.74 -17.35 -20.73
CA LEU A 135 4.65 -16.36 -20.16
C LEU A 135 6.07 -16.91 -20.21
N LYS A 136 7.02 -16.05 -20.58
CA LYS A 136 8.44 -16.37 -20.44
C LYS A 136 8.72 -16.60 -18.95
N SER A 137 9.48 -17.64 -18.64
CA SER A 137 9.94 -17.86 -17.27
C SER A 137 11.20 -17.02 -17.04
N PRO A 138 11.25 -16.17 -16.01
CA PRO A 138 12.47 -15.44 -15.71
C PRO A 138 13.58 -16.43 -15.31
N ASP A 139 14.76 -16.29 -15.91
CA ASP A 139 15.93 -17.11 -15.63
C ASP A 139 16.65 -16.64 -14.35
N ILE A 140 15.89 -16.52 -13.26
CA ILE A 140 16.37 -16.06 -11.97
C ILE A 140 16.21 -17.22 -11.00
N ASP A 141 17.28 -17.66 -10.35
CA ASP A 141 17.18 -18.66 -9.28
C ASP A 141 16.43 -18.07 -8.08
N PRO A 142 15.26 -18.61 -7.65
CA PRO A 142 14.52 -18.08 -6.52
C PRO A 142 15.37 -17.97 -5.25
N ARG A 143 16.32 -18.90 -5.04
CA ARG A 143 17.20 -18.89 -3.86
C ARG A 143 18.10 -17.66 -3.79
N SER A 144 18.45 -17.06 -4.93
CA SER A 144 19.24 -15.83 -4.98
C SER A 144 18.50 -14.63 -4.37
N CYS A 145 17.16 -14.68 -4.31
CA CYS A 145 16.35 -13.63 -3.71
C CYS A 145 16.27 -13.72 -2.18
N LEU A 146 16.64 -14.86 -1.57
CA LEU A 146 16.61 -15.04 -0.12
C LEU A 146 17.91 -14.50 0.52
N VAL A 147 17.90 -13.21 0.84
CA VAL A 147 19.06 -12.47 1.36
C VAL A 147 19.43 -12.88 2.78
N ASP A 148 18.45 -13.09 3.67
CA ASP A 148 18.66 -13.51 5.06
C ASP A 148 17.71 -14.68 5.41
N PRO A 149 18.13 -15.95 5.20
CA PRO A 149 17.31 -17.11 5.48
C PRO A 149 17.02 -17.29 6.98
N ILE A 150 17.99 -16.97 7.84
CA ILE A 150 17.83 -17.08 9.29
C ILE A 150 16.83 -16.03 9.77
N GLY A 151 16.95 -14.79 9.31
CA GLY A 151 15.97 -13.74 9.58
C GLY A 151 14.58 -14.04 9.02
N ALA A 152 14.49 -14.69 7.86
CA ALA A 152 13.21 -15.14 7.32
C ALA A 152 12.52 -16.13 8.25
N VAL A 153 13.24 -17.18 8.68
CA VAL A 153 12.69 -18.20 9.62
C VAL A 153 12.35 -17.57 10.96
N PHE A 154 13.22 -16.70 11.50
CA PHE A 154 12.95 -15.98 12.74
C PHE A 154 11.68 -15.12 12.63
N GLY A 155 11.57 -14.30 11.59
CA GLY A 155 10.40 -13.43 11.37
C GLY A 155 9.10 -14.22 11.19
N LEU A 156 9.14 -15.32 10.42
CA LEU A 156 7.98 -16.20 10.25
C LEU A 156 7.58 -16.89 11.56
N SER A 157 8.57 -17.30 12.36
CA SER A 157 8.34 -17.92 13.68
C SER A 157 7.75 -16.92 14.66
N VAL A 158 8.27 -15.69 14.70
CA VAL A 158 7.72 -14.60 15.54
C VAL A 158 6.28 -14.28 15.12
N LEU A 159 6.00 -14.20 13.82
CA LEU A 159 4.64 -13.98 13.32
C LEU A 159 3.71 -15.13 13.73
N ALA A 160 4.11 -16.38 13.53
CA ALA A 160 3.33 -17.56 13.89
C ALA A 160 3.06 -17.63 15.40
N CYS A 161 4.07 -17.39 16.23
CA CYS A 161 3.93 -17.33 17.68
C CYS A 161 3.01 -16.18 18.12
N SER A 162 3.14 -15.00 17.49
CA SER A 162 2.27 -13.85 17.75
C SER A 162 0.80 -14.17 17.45
N LEU A 163 0.52 -14.79 16.30
CA LEU A 163 -0.83 -15.25 15.94
C LEU A 163 -1.36 -16.31 16.92
N ALA A 164 -0.53 -17.29 17.29
CA ALA A 164 -0.91 -18.31 18.27
C ALA A 164 -1.23 -17.70 19.66
N CYS A 165 -0.43 -16.71 20.11
CA CYS A 165 -0.68 -15.97 21.34
C CYS A 165 -1.96 -15.12 21.25
N LEU A 166 -2.27 -14.52 20.11
CA LEU A 166 -3.53 -13.80 19.92
C LEU A 166 -4.74 -14.72 20.03
N ILE A 167 -4.66 -15.92 19.44
CA ILE A 167 -5.70 -16.94 19.56
C ILE A 167 -5.84 -17.38 21.03
N GLY A 168 -4.72 -17.69 21.70
CA GLY A 168 -4.72 -18.16 23.09
C GLY A 168 -5.21 -17.11 24.10
N THR A 169 -4.90 -15.83 23.87
CA THR A 169 -5.34 -14.73 24.74
C THR A 169 -6.73 -14.18 24.39
N SER A 170 -7.38 -14.70 23.35
CA SER A 170 -8.69 -14.21 22.91
C SER A 170 -9.78 -14.33 23.98
N PHE A 171 -9.67 -15.30 24.89
CA PHE A 171 -10.60 -15.49 26.01
C PHE A 171 -10.38 -14.49 27.16
N ALA A 172 -9.23 -13.82 27.19
CA ALA A 172 -8.85 -12.90 28.25
C ALA A 172 -9.20 -11.42 27.93
N HIS A 173 -9.86 -11.15 26.79
CA HIS A 173 -10.23 -9.79 26.33
C HIS A 173 -9.06 -8.78 26.39
N VAL A 174 -7.85 -9.24 26.13
CA VAL A 174 -6.66 -8.37 26.12
C VAL A 174 -6.59 -7.63 24.79
N SER A 175 -6.30 -6.33 24.85
CA SER A 175 -6.07 -5.52 23.65
C SER A 175 -4.94 -6.10 22.80
N VAL A 176 -5.18 -6.21 21.50
CA VAL A 176 -4.26 -6.83 20.54
C VAL A 176 -2.83 -6.26 20.60
N TRP A 177 -2.68 -4.95 20.79
CA TRP A 177 -1.36 -4.31 20.87
C TRP A 177 -0.53 -4.77 22.08
N ILE A 178 -1.17 -5.15 23.19
CA ILE A 178 -0.47 -5.67 24.39
C ILE A 178 0.14 -7.03 24.09
N VAL A 179 -0.53 -7.83 23.27
CA VAL A 179 -0.08 -9.16 22.86
C VAL A 179 1.00 -9.04 21.78
N THR A 180 0.83 -8.17 20.78
CA THR A 180 1.77 -8.03 19.66
C THR A 180 2.99 -7.17 20.00
N GLY A 181 2.88 -6.23 20.94
CA GLY A 181 3.94 -5.31 21.37
C GLY A 181 5.23 -6.01 21.79
N PRO A 182 5.20 -7.04 22.67
CA PRO A 182 6.39 -7.82 23.04
C PRO A 182 7.09 -8.47 21.85
N PHE A 183 6.35 -8.99 20.87
CA PHE A 183 6.94 -9.58 19.64
C PHE A 183 7.58 -8.51 18.75
N ALA A 184 6.97 -7.33 18.66
CA ALA A 184 7.55 -6.19 17.96
C ALA A 184 8.86 -5.72 18.63
N LEU A 185 8.88 -5.64 19.97
CA LEU A 185 10.08 -5.30 20.74
C LEU A 185 11.18 -6.37 20.60
N LEU A 186 10.82 -7.65 20.59
CA LEU A 186 11.75 -8.76 20.34
C LEU A 186 12.39 -8.65 18.96
N THR A 187 11.57 -8.35 17.94
CA THR A 187 12.05 -8.16 16.56
C THR A 187 12.97 -6.95 16.47
N LEU A 188 12.59 -5.84 17.09
CA LEU A 188 13.40 -4.62 17.16
C LEU A 188 14.75 -4.88 17.84
N ALA A 189 14.76 -5.58 18.98
CA ALA A 189 15.98 -5.94 19.69
C ALA A 189 16.90 -6.83 18.84
N ARG A 190 16.31 -7.82 18.15
CA ARG A 190 17.04 -8.70 17.21
C ARG A 190 17.64 -7.90 16.05
N ASP A 191 16.91 -6.95 15.49
CA ASP A 191 17.36 -6.14 14.36
C ASP A 191 18.48 -5.16 14.77
N ILE A 192 18.39 -4.56 15.97
CA ILE A 192 19.47 -3.74 16.56
C ILE A 192 20.73 -4.58 16.75
N TRP A 193 20.57 -5.78 17.31
CA TRP A 193 21.69 -6.70 17.48
C TRP A 193 22.27 -7.11 16.13
N TYR A 194 21.45 -7.45 15.14
CA TYR A 194 21.89 -7.86 13.81
C TYR A 194 22.69 -6.76 13.09
N ASP A 195 22.23 -5.50 13.19
CA ASP A 195 22.95 -4.34 12.67
C ASP A 195 24.28 -4.10 13.41
N SER A 196 24.30 -4.29 14.74
CA SER A 196 25.54 -4.16 15.53
C SER A 196 26.64 -5.15 15.12
N GLN A 197 26.26 -6.28 14.51
CA GLN A 197 27.17 -7.31 14.01
C GLN A 197 27.71 -6.99 12.60
N GLY A 198 27.25 -5.90 11.96
CA GLY A 198 27.66 -5.50 10.61
C GLY A 198 27.28 -6.51 9.52
N LYS A 199 26.30 -7.39 9.77
CA LYS A 199 25.95 -8.50 8.88
C LYS A 199 25.05 -8.08 7.71
N PHE A 200 24.35 -6.95 7.83
CA PHE A 200 23.44 -6.48 6.78
C PHE A 200 24.21 -5.84 5.61
N LYS A 201 24.12 -6.46 4.43
CA LYS A 201 24.81 -6.00 3.21
C LYS A 201 24.01 -5.02 2.34
N GLY A 202 22.95 -4.41 2.88
CA GLY A 202 22.08 -3.51 2.12
C GLY A 202 21.06 -4.24 1.23
N PRO A 203 20.03 -3.52 0.72
CA PRO A 203 19.05 -4.10 -0.19
C PRO A 203 19.67 -4.36 -1.58
N GLN A 204 20.00 -5.62 -1.89
CA GLN A 204 20.41 -6.07 -3.24
C GLN A 204 19.30 -6.00 -4.30
N ALA A 205 18.14 -5.41 -3.99
CA ALA A 205 17.10 -5.16 -4.97
C ALA A 205 17.47 -4.05 -5.98
N ALA A 206 18.51 -3.26 -5.72
CA ALA A 206 19.02 -2.26 -6.66
C ALA A 206 20.05 -2.83 -7.67
N SER A 207 20.59 -4.03 -7.44
CA SER A 207 21.61 -4.65 -8.30
C SER A 207 21.06 -5.61 -9.36
N LEU A 208 19.74 -5.72 -9.49
CA LEU A 208 19.07 -6.44 -10.59
C LEU A 208 18.46 -5.50 -11.63
N VAL A 209 18.73 -4.20 -11.53
CA VAL A 209 18.54 -3.22 -12.60
C VAL A 209 19.79 -3.32 -13.48
N PRO A 210 19.71 -3.73 -14.77
CA PRO A 210 20.77 -3.40 -15.70
C PRO A 210 20.90 -1.87 -15.66
N GLN A 211 22.04 -1.36 -15.20
CA GLN A 211 22.36 0.04 -15.39
C GLN A 211 22.34 0.29 -16.89
N GLU A 212 21.27 0.92 -17.37
CA GLU A 212 21.22 1.48 -18.71
C GLU A 212 22.46 2.37 -18.85
N ASN A 213 23.25 2.10 -19.88
CA ASN A 213 24.57 2.66 -20.16
C ASN A 213 24.74 4.07 -19.58
N GLN A 214 25.52 4.19 -18.49
CA GLN A 214 26.24 5.44 -18.28
C GLN A 214 27.08 5.65 -19.53
N ILE A 215 26.72 6.66 -20.31
CA ILE A 215 27.53 7.19 -21.39
C ILE A 215 28.89 7.49 -20.76
N LYS A 216 29.86 6.60 -21.00
CA LYS A 216 31.27 6.89 -20.80
C LYS A 216 31.55 8.08 -21.69
N VAL A 217 31.64 9.27 -21.09
CA VAL A 217 32.31 10.41 -21.71
C VAL A 217 33.79 10.03 -21.75
N ASN A 218 34.15 9.23 -22.75
CA ASN A 218 35.53 9.06 -23.17
C ASN A 218 35.90 10.38 -23.84
N ASN A 219 36.71 11.20 -23.18
CA ASN A 219 37.48 12.24 -23.85
C ASN A 219 38.38 11.57 -24.91
N PRO A 220 38.38 12.04 -26.17
CA PRO A 220 39.50 11.83 -27.05
C PRO A 220 40.11 13.20 -27.38
N GLY A 221 41.19 13.52 -26.67
CA GLY A 221 42.20 14.40 -27.23
C GLY A 221 43.02 13.59 -28.22
N SER A 222 42.71 13.70 -29.51
CA SER A 222 43.66 13.40 -30.59
C SER A 222 43.08 13.89 -31.93
N SER A 223 43.67 14.98 -32.42
CA SER A 223 44.04 15.24 -33.83
C SER A 223 43.17 14.64 -34.93
N GLY A 224 42.56 15.50 -35.76
CA GLY A 224 42.12 15.12 -37.10
C GLY A 224 41.05 16.02 -37.67
N SER A 225 41.46 16.94 -38.54
CA SER A 225 40.66 17.66 -39.54
C SER A 225 39.55 16.84 -40.19
N VAL A 226 38.42 17.47 -40.56
CA VAL A 226 37.90 17.56 -41.95
C VAL A 226 36.48 18.17 -41.98
N ASN A 227 36.40 19.28 -42.71
CA ASN A 227 35.36 19.84 -43.58
C ASN A 227 33.86 19.72 -43.27
N SER A 228 33.28 20.91 -43.19
CA SER A 228 31.93 21.33 -43.54
C SER A 228 31.50 20.89 -44.95
N MET A 229 30.22 20.53 -45.11
CA MET A 229 29.40 20.92 -46.27
C MET A 229 27.91 20.81 -45.93
N GLU A 230 27.20 21.90 -46.24
CA GLU A 230 25.77 22.16 -46.13
C GLU A 230 24.93 21.30 -47.10
N GLN A 231 23.62 21.15 -46.84
CA GLN A 231 22.53 21.79 -47.63
C GLN A 231 21.13 21.20 -47.31
N GLY A 232 20.13 22.10 -47.10
CA GLY A 232 18.71 21.86 -47.44
C GLY A 232 17.62 22.08 -46.37
N LEU A 233 17.17 23.33 -46.18
CA LEU A 233 15.88 23.77 -45.56
C LEU A 233 14.66 23.55 -46.53
N PRO A 234 13.36 23.91 -46.26
CA PRO A 234 12.70 24.46 -45.04
C PRO A 234 11.28 23.90 -44.66
N ASP A 235 10.85 24.32 -43.45
CA ASP A 235 9.52 24.76 -42.95
C ASP A 235 8.22 23.94 -43.07
N THR A 236 7.65 23.53 -41.91
CA THR A 236 6.46 24.19 -41.32
C THR A 236 6.18 23.72 -39.89
N ALA A 237 5.86 24.69 -39.02
CA ALA A 237 5.74 24.58 -37.57
C ALA A 237 4.34 24.19 -37.07
N VAL A 238 4.26 23.53 -35.90
CA VAL A 238 3.15 23.71 -34.94
C VAL A 238 3.70 23.70 -33.50
N THR A 239 3.44 24.80 -32.81
CA THR A 239 3.75 25.19 -31.43
C THR A 239 3.00 24.35 -30.38
N ILE A 240 3.64 24.00 -29.26
CA ILE A 240 2.92 23.75 -27.98
C ILE A 240 3.61 24.50 -26.83
N HIS A 241 2.80 25.30 -26.16
CA HIS A 241 3.06 26.09 -24.96
C HIS A 241 3.49 25.23 -23.76
N GLU A 242 4.58 25.62 -23.10
CA GLU A 242 4.88 25.17 -21.75
C GLU A 242 4.32 26.21 -20.75
N LYS A 243 3.32 25.78 -19.98
CA LYS A 243 2.64 26.58 -18.97
C LYS A 243 3.28 26.27 -17.62
N GLN A 244 3.90 27.30 -17.03
CA GLN A 244 4.39 27.30 -15.65
C GLN A 244 3.28 26.95 -14.65
N ASN A 245 3.60 26.13 -13.64
CA ASN A 245 3.11 26.31 -12.27
C ASN A 245 3.89 25.45 -11.25
N GLY A 246 4.65 26.14 -10.40
CA GLY A 246 4.53 26.03 -8.94
C GLY A 246 5.21 24.87 -8.21
N ASP A 247 6.54 24.83 -8.19
CA ASP A 247 7.31 24.05 -7.20
C ASP A 247 7.70 24.93 -6.00
N ASN A 248 7.24 24.54 -4.81
CA ASN A 248 7.71 25.07 -3.53
C ASN A 248 9.11 24.51 -3.24
N SER A 249 10.14 25.25 -3.63
CA SER A 249 11.53 25.09 -3.14
C SER A 249 11.92 26.33 -2.33
N PRO A 250 12.61 26.21 -1.18
CA PRO A 250 13.05 27.39 -0.44
C PRO A 250 14.13 28.11 -1.25
N SER A 251 13.87 29.39 -1.54
CA SER A 251 14.74 30.29 -2.29
C SER A 251 16.13 30.44 -1.67
N LEU A 252 17.18 30.19 -2.46
CA LEU A 252 18.52 30.72 -2.17
C LEU A 252 18.48 32.24 -2.33
N ALA A 253 18.58 32.97 -1.22
CA ALA A 253 18.85 34.40 -1.26
C ALA A 253 20.34 34.63 -1.51
N SER A 254 20.70 35.09 -2.72
CA SER A 254 22.02 35.62 -3.02
C SER A 254 22.04 37.13 -2.79
N SER A 255 22.65 37.59 -1.69
CA SER A 255 22.96 39.00 -1.50
C SER A 255 24.21 39.37 -2.30
N VAL A 256 24.06 40.24 -3.30
CA VAL A 256 25.19 40.80 -4.07
C VAL A 256 25.64 42.09 -3.40
N SER A 257 26.85 42.11 -2.84
CA SER A 257 27.53 43.36 -2.44
C SER A 257 28.57 43.71 -3.49
N SER A 258 28.34 44.77 -4.27
CA SER A 258 29.30 45.32 -5.23
C SER A 258 30.11 46.44 -4.57
N SER A 259 31.44 46.30 -4.53
CA SER A 259 32.35 47.40 -4.23
C SER A 259 33.30 47.57 -5.42
N SER A 260 33.22 48.71 -6.08
CA SER A 260 33.92 49.01 -7.34
C SER A 260 35.22 49.77 -7.10
N LYS A 261 36.32 49.30 -7.70
CA LYS A 261 37.43 50.14 -8.19
C LYS A 261 37.94 49.56 -9.50
N ILE A 262 37.98 50.40 -10.54
CA ILE A 262 38.52 50.10 -11.87
C ILE A 262 39.96 50.59 -11.93
N GLN A 263 40.89 49.76 -12.40
CA GLN A 263 42.05 50.21 -13.16
C GLN A 263 42.61 49.11 -14.06
N ASP A 264 42.55 49.39 -15.37
CA ASP A 264 43.27 48.88 -16.55
C ASP A 264 43.95 47.50 -16.55
N GLY A 265 43.51 46.65 -17.48
CA GLY A 265 44.22 45.46 -17.95
C GLY A 265 43.29 44.26 -18.14
N ASN A 266 43.10 43.81 -19.38
CA ASN A 266 42.32 42.61 -19.71
C ASN A 266 42.84 41.38 -18.95
N VAL A 267 42.10 40.96 -17.93
CA VAL A 267 42.17 39.61 -17.36
C VAL A 267 40.79 38.99 -17.51
N ILE A 268 40.71 37.90 -18.25
CA ILE A 268 39.51 37.05 -18.27
C ILE A 268 39.46 36.37 -16.91
N GLU A 269 38.69 36.91 -15.97
CA GLU A 269 38.40 36.23 -14.72
C GLU A 269 37.48 35.03 -15.01
N ILE A 270 38.03 33.82 -14.86
CA ILE A 270 37.21 32.62 -14.72
C ILE A 270 36.42 32.79 -13.41
N PRO A 271 35.08 32.76 -13.41
CA PRO A 271 34.32 32.84 -12.17
C PRO A 271 34.68 31.60 -11.35
N THR A 272 35.51 31.79 -10.33
CA THR A 272 35.76 30.76 -9.34
C THR A 272 34.49 30.67 -8.52
N THR A 273 33.62 29.73 -8.91
CA THR A 273 32.42 29.42 -8.14
C THR A 273 32.92 28.77 -6.86
N THR A 274 33.11 29.56 -5.81
CA THR A 274 33.35 29.04 -4.47
C THR A 274 32.07 28.31 -4.09
N VAL A 275 32.05 26.98 -4.27
CA VAL A 275 30.98 26.13 -3.77
C VAL A 275 31.06 26.24 -2.25
N THR A 276 30.27 27.13 -1.68
CA THR A 276 30.06 27.17 -0.24
C THR A 276 29.34 25.88 0.10
N THR A 277 30.09 24.85 0.48
CA THR A 277 29.52 23.60 0.98
C THR A 277 28.79 23.93 2.27
N THR A 278 27.49 24.22 2.19
CA THR A 278 26.65 24.38 3.37
C THR A 278 26.75 23.08 4.16
N SER A 279 27.33 23.17 5.36
CA SER A 279 27.40 22.06 6.30
C SER A 279 26.02 21.39 6.38
N PRO A 280 25.90 20.05 6.22
CA PRO A 280 24.62 19.37 6.31
C PRO A 280 23.97 19.67 7.65
N SER A 281 22.66 19.96 7.63
CA SER A 281 21.86 20.23 8.83
C SER A 281 22.03 19.10 9.86
N SER A 282 21.87 19.39 11.14
CA SER A 282 22.02 18.40 12.23
C SER A 282 21.19 17.13 11.99
N PHE A 283 20.01 17.28 11.38
CA PHE A 283 19.15 16.17 10.98
C PHE A 283 19.78 15.29 9.88
N LYS A 284 20.38 15.90 8.85
CA LYS A 284 21.04 15.18 7.76
C LYS A 284 22.28 14.44 8.26
N ARG A 285 23.05 15.04 9.19
CA ARG A 285 24.19 14.37 9.86
C ARG A 285 23.74 13.18 10.71
N PHE A 286 22.66 13.33 11.46
CA PHE A 286 22.06 12.26 12.23
C PHE A 286 21.59 11.11 11.33
N SER A 287 20.85 11.42 10.26
CA SER A 287 20.36 10.42 9.30
C SER A 287 21.49 9.59 8.70
N ILE A 288 22.57 10.24 8.25
CA ILE A 288 23.76 9.55 7.69
C ILE A 288 24.45 8.67 8.75
N THR A 289 24.56 9.17 9.99
CA THR A 289 25.17 8.41 11.09
C THR A 289 24.32 7.20 11.46
N PHE A 290 22.99 7.37 11.46
CA PHE A 290 22.03 6.32 11.76
C PHE A 290 22.01 5.25 10.66
N GLU A 291 21.98 5.64 9.39
CA GLU A 291 22.08 4.73 8.24
C GLU A 291 23.35 3.88 8.29
N ARG A 292 24.50 4.48 8.64
CA ARG A 292 25.77 3.76 8.75
C ARG A 292 25.83 2.79 9.93
N LYS A 293 25.22 3.15 11.06
CA LYS A 293 25.27 2.36 12.30
C LYS A 293 24.20 1.27 12.34
N PHE A 294 23.03 1.54 11.78
CA PHE A 294 21.85 0.68 11.80
C PHE A 294 21.16 0.61 10.43
N PRO A 295 21.80 -0.02 9.43
CA PRO A 295 21.30 -0.01 8.06
C PRO A 295 19.99 -0.82 7.86
N LEU A 296 19.77 -1.92 8.60
CA LEU A 296 18.51 -2.66 8.57
C LEU A 296 17.39 -1.82 9.19
N LEU A 297 17.60 -1.25 10.39
CA LEU A 297 16.60 -0.40 11.03
C LEU A 297 16.27 0.83 10.20
N HIS A 298 17.27 1.44 9.55
CA HIS A 298 17.05 2.54 8.64
C HIS A 298 16.16 2.12 7.45
N ALA A 299 16.43 0.95 6.85
CA ALA A 299 15.62 0.40 5.78
C ALA A 299 14.17 0.08 6.22
N ILE A 300 13.97 -0.40 7.47
CA ILE A 300 12.64 -0.55 8.08
C ILE A 300 11.96 0.80 8.22
N ALA A 301 12.65 1.75 8.85
CA ALA A 301 12.10 3.06 9.17
C ALA A 301 11.59 3.78 7.92
N ILE A 302 12.32 3.76 6.81
CA ILE A 302 11.85 4.41 5.57
C ILE A 302 10.63 3.70 4.95
N ARG A 303 10.47 2.40 5.19
CA ARG A 303 9.35 1.60 4.66
C ARG A 303 8.11 1.63 5.54
N MET A 304 8.23 2.05 6.80
CA MET A 304 7.07 2.12 7.68
C MET A 304 6.16 3.29 7.26
N PRO A 305 4.83 3.07 7.22
CA PRO A 305 3.88 4.10 6.82
C PRO A 305 3.63 5.08 7.98
N TRP A 306 4.65 5.88 8.34
CA TRP A 306 4.59 6.83 9.46
C TRP A 306 3.42 7.80 9.38
N ALA A 307 2.95 8.11 8.17
CA ALA A 307 1.80 8.96 7.93
C ALA A 307 0.49 8.42 8.54
N ILE A 308 0.36 7.10 8.75
CA ILE A 308 -0.85 6.48 9.34
C ILE A 308 -1.10 7.01 10.75
N LEU A 309 -0.05 7.23 11.55
CA LEU A 309 -0.19 7.66 12.95
C LEU A 309 -0.80 9.06 13.09
N PRO A 310 -0.22 10.14 12.53
CA PRO A 310 -0.82 11.46 12.59
C PRO A 310 -2.14 11.53 11.82
N PHE A 311 -2.27 10.81 10.70
CA PHE A 311 -3.52 10.77 9.95
C PHE A 311 -4.66 10.21 10.81
N THR A 312 -4.49 9.01 11.37
CA THR A 312 -5.50 8.36 12.20
C THR A 312 -5.80 9.19 13.45
N PHE A 313 -4.77 9.75 14.09
CA PHE A 313 -4.93 10.65 15.25
C PHE A 313 -5.79 11.88 14.92
N CYS A 314 -5.48 12.59 13.82
CA CYS A 314 -6.28 13.72 13.35
C CYS A 314 -7.71 13.31 13.00
N MET A 315 -7.91 12.14 12.39
CA MET A 315 -9.25 11.63 12.07
C MET A 315 -10.07 11.32 13.33
N PHE A 316 -9.46 10.77 14.39
CA PHE A 316 -10.13 10.63 15.68
C PHE A 316 -10.56 11.97 16.27
N ILE A 317 -9.66 12.97 16.27
CA ILE A 317 -9.98 14.33 16.74
C ILE A 317 -11.15 14.91 15.93
N MET A 318 -11.13 14.76 14.62
CA MET A 318 -12.18 15.27 13.75
C MET A 318 -13.54 14.61 14.04
N VAL A 319 -13.59 13.28 14.20
CA VAL A 319 -14.83 12.57 14.51
C VAL A 319 -15.35 12.95 15.91
N GLU A 320 -14.47 13.15 16.90
CA GLU A 320 -14.89 13.67 18.21
C GLU A 320 -15.43 15.09 18.11
N GLY A 321 -14.80 15.97 17.32
CA GLY A 321 -15.33 17.30 17.06
C GLY A 321 -16.73 17.27 16.43
N LEU A 322 -17.00 16.33 15.51
CA LEU A 322 -18.35 16.11 14.97
C LEU A 322 -19.35 15.63 16.04
N SER A 323 -18.88 14.81 16.99
CA SER A 323 -19.68 14.32 18.11
C SER A 323 -20.10 15.46 19.02
N ASP A 324 -19.17 16.33 19.40
CA ASP A 324 -19.42 17.48 20.27
C ASP A 324 -20.37 18.51 19.65
N LEU A 325 -20.34 18.63 18.31
CA LEU A 325 -21.28 19.47 17.54
C LEU A 325 -22.67 18.83 17.36
N GLY A 326 -22.87 17.58 17.80
CA GLY A 326 -24.14 16.88 17.72
C GLY A 326 -24.45 16.22 16.37
N TRP A 327 -23.52 16.21 15.41
CA TRP A 327 -23.72 15.58 14.09
C TRP A 327 -23.93 14.07 14.20
N ILE A 328 -23.19 13.41 15.10
CA ILE A 328 -23.31 11.98 15.33
C ILE A 328 -24.73 11.60 15.80
N ALA A 329 -25.37 12.45 16.61
CA ALA A 329 -26.75 12.22 17.06
C ALA A 329 -27.76 12.27 15.91
N ILE A 330 -27.56 13.19 14.95
CA ILE A 330 -28.39 13.30 13.73
C ILE A 330 -28.21 12.06 12.86
N PHE A 331 -26.97 11.66 12.61
CA PHE A 331 -26.67 10.49 11.79
C PHE A 331 -27.17 9.19 12.43
N ALA A 332 -27.11 9.07 13.76
CA ALA A 332 -27.68 7.93 14.47
C ALA A 332 -29.20 7.84 14.28
N ASN A 333 -29.92 8.97 14.30
CA ASN A 333 -31.35 9.01 13.99
C ASN A 333 -31.66 8.66 12.53
N TRP A 334 -30.75 8.93 11.60
CA TRP A 334 -30.91 8.47 10.22
C TRP A 334 -30.63 6.96 10.10
N ALA A 335 -29.62 6.46 10.83
CA ALA A 335 -29.29 5.04 10.85
C ALA A 335 -30.46 4.19 11.38
N THR A 336 -31.18 4.63 12.42
CA THR A 336 -32.37 3.89 12.90
C THR A 336 -33.49 3.78 11.87
N LYS A 337 -33.63 4.78 10.97
CA LYS A 337 -34.61 4.75 9.88
C LYS A 337 -34.17 3.88 8.70
N LEU A 338 -32.87 3.84 8.43
CA LEU A 338 -32.28 3.04 7.34
C LEU A 338 -32.25 1.54 7.66
N VAL A 339 -32.35 1.18 8.94
CA VAL A 339 -32.16 -0.17 9.43
C VAL A 339 -33.46 -0.67 10.08
N PRO A 340 -34.53 -0.97 9.33
CA PRO A 340 -35.80 -1.45 9.91
C PRO A 340 -35.76 -2.92 10.39
N ASN A 341 -34.83 -3.72 9.87
CA ASN A 341 -34.64 -5.12 10.24
C ASN A 341 -33.20 -5.55 9.97
N TYR A 342 -32.82 -6.74 10.45
CA TYR A 342 -31.47 -7.29 10.33
C TYR A 342 -30.92 -7.36 8.88
N ILE A 343 -31.76 -7.74 7.90
CA ILE A 343 -31.32 -7.83 6.49
C ILE A 343 -31.03 -6.44 5.96
N ALA A 344 -31.95 -5.49 6.20
CA ALA A 344 -31.78 -4.11 5.80
C ALA A 344 -30.57 -3.46 6.51
N ALA A 345 -30.34 -3.79 7.78
CA ALA A 345 -29.16 -3.38 8.54
C ALA A 345 -27.87 -3.67 7.79
N THR A 346 -27.76 -4.94 7.39
CA THR A 346 -26.55 -5.48 6.77
C THR A 346 -26.27 -4.81 5.43
N TYR A 347 -27.27 -4.73 4.55
CA TYR A 347 -27.07 -4.11 3.25
C TYR A 347 -26.92 -2.59 3.33
N ALA A 348 -27.71 -1.91 4.15
CA ALA A 348 -27.68 -0.46 4.25
C ALA A 348 -26.36 0.03 4.83
N ILE A 349 -25.92 -0.53 5.96
CA ILE A 349 -24.65 -0.14 6.59
C ILE A 349 -23.47 -0.52 5.69
N GLY A 350 -23.45 -1.74 5.13
CA GLY A 350 -22.40 -2.15 4.21
C GLY A 350 -22.28 -1.22 2.99
N PHE A 351 -23.40 -0.87 2.36
CA PHE A 351 -23.42 0.02 1.20
C PHE A 351 -23.03 1.46 1.56
N VAL A 352 -23.57 2.01 2.64
CA VAL A 352 -23.19 3.34 3.14
C VAL A 352 -21.69 3.40 3.44
N SER A 353 -21.14 2.37 4.08
CA SER A 353 -19.70 2.28 4.34
C SER A 353 -18.87 2.28 3.05
N VAL A 354 -19.28 1.53 2.03
CA VAL A 354 -18.62 1.56 0.72
C VAL A 354 -18.64 2.96 0.11
N LEU A 355 -19.79 3.65 0.13
CA LEU A 355 -19.89 5.00 -0.41
C LEU A 355 -19.02 5.99 0.36
N LEU A 356 -19.12 5.98 1.68
CA LEU A 356 -18.37 6.90 2.55
C LEU A 356 -16.86 6.64 2.50
N CYS A 357 -16.40 5.41 2.26
CA CYS A 357 -14.99 5.10 2.01
C CYS A 357 -14.41 5.95 0.88
N ASN A 358 -15.19 6.20 -0.18
CA ASN A 358 -14.73 6.99 -1.33
C ASN A 358 -14.69 8.50 -1.07
N ILE A 359 -15.36 8.97 -0.03
CA ILE A 359 -15.40 10.38 0.35
C ILE A 359 -14.34 10.68 1.41
N PHE A 360 -14.29 9.84 2.45
CA PHE A 360 -13.49 10.12 3.64
C PHE A 360 -12.20 9.30 3.71
N ASN A 361 -12.02 8.25 2.90
CA ASN A 361 -11.06 7.16 3.11
C ASN A 361 -11.58 6.13 4.14
N ASN A 362 -11.06 4.91 4.11
CA ASN A 362 -11.58 3.77 4.87
C ASN A 362 -11.44 3.92 6.40
N VAL A 363 -10.35 4.48 6.90
CA VAL A 363 -10.11 4.69 8.34
C VAL A 363 -11.12 5.67 8.97
N PRO A 364 -11.21 6.95 8.56
CA PRO A 364 -12.15 7.89 9.16
C PRO A 364 -13.61 7.51 8.95
N MET A 365 -13.96 6.91 7.80
CA MET A 365 -15.30 6.36 7.60
C MET A 365 -15.61 5.31 8.67
N THR A 366 -14.69 4.38 8.91
CA THR A 366 -14.90 3.30 9.89
C THR A 366 -15.08 3.87 11.30
N ILE A 367 -14.27 4.86 11.69
CA ILE A 367 -14.40 5.55 12.98
C ILE A 367 -15.77 6.23 13.07
N LEU A 368 -16.17 6.98 12.04
CA LEU A 368 -17.43 7.72 12.00
C LEU A 368 -18.64 6.80 12.14
N VAL A 369 -18.73 5.76 11.30
CA VAL A 369 -19.88 4.83 11.31
C VAL A 369 -19.91 4.01 12.60
N ALA A 370 -18.76 3.57 13.12
CA ALA A 370 -18.71 2.91 14.42
C ALA A 370 -19.28 3.82 15.52
N ARG A 371 -18.92 5.12 15.54
CA ARG A 371 -19.47 6.07 16.51
C ARG A 371 -20.97 6.31 16.34
N ILE A 372 -21.47 6.38 15.11
CA ILE A 372 -22.90 6.50 14.82
C ILE A 372 -23.67 5.30 15.40
N LEU A 373 -23.16 4.09 15.17
CA LEU A 373 -23.78 2.85 15.62
C LEU A 373 -23.63 2.59 17.14
N GLN A 374 -22.75 3.33 17.82
CA GLN A 374 -22.60 3.31 19.28
C GLN A 374 -23.38 4.43 19.99
N HIS A 375 -23.90 5.39 19.24
CA HIS A 375 -24.58 6.52 19.81
C HIS A 375 -25.88 6.08 20.52
N PRO A 376 -26.24 6.67 21.68
CA PRO A 376 -27.46 6.31 22.42
C PRO A 376 -28.74 6.31 21.58
N ASN A 377 -28.89 7.25 20.65
CA ASN A 377 -30.04 7.30 19.73
C ASN A 377 -30.20 6.05 18.86
N PHE A 378 -29.10 5.37 18.51
CA PHE A 378 -29.15 4.12 17.77
C PHE A 378 -29.30 2.94 18.72
N VAL A 379 -28.41 2.82 19.71
CA VAL A 379 -28.35 1.66 20.63
C VAL A 379 -29.62 1.48 21.47
N ASN A 380 -30.25 2.58 21.90
CA ASN A 380 -31.49 2.53 22.68
C ASN A 380 -32.74 2.47 21.80
N SER A 381 -32.58 2.46 20.48
CA SER A 381 -33.73 2.35 19.57
C SER A 381 -34.31 0.93 19.60
N PRO A 382 -35.62 0.77 19.36
CA PRO A 382 -36.26 -0.57 19.32
C PRO A 382 -35.65 -1.51 18.27
N VAL A 383 -34.92 -0.98 17.29
CA VAL A 383 -34.37 -1.77 16.19
C VAL A 383 -32.97 -2.31 16.48
N ALA A 384 -32.26 -1.74 17.46
CA ALA A 384 -30.90 -2.15 17.83
C ALA A 384 -30.87 -3.43 18.68
N THR A 385 -31.50 -4.49 18.18
CA THR A 385 -31.34 -5.85 18.72
C THR A 385 -29.88 -6.30 18.62
N PRO A 386 -29.41 -7.22 19.49
CA PRO A 386 -28.04 -7.73 19.44
C PRO A 386 -27.63 -8.24 18.06
N GLU A 387 -28.55 -8.91 17.35
CA GLU A 387 -28.35 -9.44 16.00
C GLU A 387 -28.17 -8.30 14.99
N VAL A 388 -29.00 -7.25 15.05
CA VAL A 388 -28.89 -6.07 14.19
C VAL A 388 -27.57 -5.34 14.42
N VAL A 389 -27.19 -5.10 15.69
CA VAL A 389 -25.94 -4.41 16.03
C VAL A 389 -24.73 -5.22 15.53
N LYS A 390 -24.75 -6.54 15.74
CA LYS A 390 -23.71 -7.45 15.23
C LYS A 390 -23.63 -7.42 13.71
N GLY A 391 -24.78 -7.48 13.02
CA GLY A 391 -24.87 -7.35 11.56
C GLY A 391 -24.28 -6.02 11.06
N CYS A 392 -24.68 -4.89 11.65
CA CYS A 392 -24.14 -3.57 11.32
C CYS A 392 -22.61 -3.51 11.46
N LEU A 393 -22.06 -4.10 12.52
CA LEU A 393 -20.62 -4.08 12.77
C LEU A 393 -19.82 -4.89 11.75
N PHE A 394 -20.17 -6.15 11.51
CA PHE A 394 -19.43 -6.98 10.55
C PHE A 394 -19.56 -6.42 9.12
N THR A 395 -20.70 -5.81 8.81
CA THR A 395 -20.96 -5.25 7.47
C THR A 395 -20.31 -3.89 7.27
N LEU A 396 -20.15 -3.10 8.35
CA LEU A 396 -19.25 -1.95 8.38
C LEU A 396 -17.83 -2.37 8.02
N ILE A 397 -17.33 -3.47 8.59
CA ILE A 397 -15.97 -3.95 8.34
C ILE A 397 -15.81 -4.48 6.91
N VAL A 398 -16.79 -5.23 6.41
CA VAL A 398 -16.83 -5.64 4.99
C VAL A 398 -16.87 -4.43 4.07
N GLY A 399 -17.75 -3.47 4.32
CA GLY A 399 -17.87 -2.25 3.50
C GLY A 399 -16.61 -1.39 3.53
N SER A 400 -15.94 -1.34 4.68
CA SER A 400 -14.65 -0.67 4.90
C SER A 400 -13.52 -1.26 4.04
N ASN A 401 -13.36 -2.59 4.05
CA ASN A 401 -12.30 -3.28 3.31
C ASN A 401 -12.60 -3.37 1.81
N LEU A 402 -13.85 -3.62 1.42
CA LEU A 402 -14.20 -3.74 0.00
C LEU A 402 -14.38 -2.36 -0.66
N GLY A 403 -14.91 -1.38 0.07
CA GLY A 403 -15.01 0.00 -0.40
C GLY A 403 -13.66 0.66 -0.63
N ALA A 404 -12.61 0.22 0.08
CA ALA A 404 -11.22 0.63 -0.13
C ALA A 404 -10.64 0.28 -1.52
N CYS A 405 -11.34 -0.54 -2.31
CA CYS A 405 -10.92 -0.92 -3.66
C CYS A 405 -11.61 -0.12 -4.77
N THR A 406 -12.68 0.63 -4.50
CA THR A 406 -13.50 1.20 -5.59
C THR A 406 -12.80 2.37 -6.29
N THR A 407 -12.10 3.23 -5.54
CA THR A 407 -11.30 4.33 -6.09
C THR A 407 -9.92 4.39 -5.45
N LEU A 408 -8.94 5.03 -6.12
CA LEU A 408 -7.58 5.15 -5.56
C LEU A 408 -7.53 5.92 -4.24
N ILE A 409 -8.47 6.86 -4.03
CA ILE A 409 -8.52 7.73 -2.85
C ILE A 409 -9.18 7.03 -1.66
N SER A 410 -9.93 5.96 -1.92
CA SER A 410 -10.73 5.28 -0.90
C SER A 410 -9.93 4.58 0.20
N SER A 411 -8.63 4.34 -0.01
CA SER A 411 -7.73 3.76 0.99
C SER A 411 -6.33 4.35 0.91
N LEU A 412 -5.66 4.39 2.06
CA LEU A 412 -4.23 4.73 2.09
C LEU A 412 -3.39 3.70 1.31
N ALA A 413 -3.74 2.42 1.38
CA ALA A 413 -3.13 1.36 0.58
C ALA A 413 -3.21 1.66 -0.93
N GLY A 414 -4.34 2.18 -1.41
CA GLY A 414 -4.49 2.62 -2.81
C GLY A 414 -3.57 3.78 -3.19
N LEU A 415 -3.38 4.76 -2.30
CA LEU A 415 -2.43 5.86 -2.50
C LEU A 415 -0.97 5.39 -2.48
N MET A 416 -0.64 4.46 -1.57
CA MET A 416 0.69 3.84 -1.51
C MET A 416 0.99 3.03 -2.76
N TRP A 417 -0.01 2.29 -3.26
CA TRP A 417 0.08 1.53 -4.50
C TRP A 417 0.34 2.44 -5.70
N ASP A 418 -0.43 3.53 -5.85
CA ASP A 418 -0.20 4.52 -6.93
C ASP A 418 1.20 5.14 -6.83
N SER A 419 1.64 5.51 -5.62
CA SER A 419 2.98 6.05 -5.41
C SER A 419 4.08 5.06 -5.78
N VAL A 420 3.95 3.79 -5.41
CA VAL A 420 4.91 2.73 -5.77
C VAL A 420 4.96 2.52 -7.27
N LEU A 421 3.81 2.52 -7.94
CA LEU A 421 3.72 2.39 -9.40
C LEU A 421 4.43 3.55 -10.09
N ARG A 422 4.12 4.80 -9.72
CA ARG A 422 4.77 6.01 -10.28
C ARG A 422 6.29 5.98 -10.12
N ASN A 423 6.77 5.56 -8.94
CA ASN A 423 8.20 5.40 -8.67
C ASN A 423 8.88 4.32 -9.55
N LYS A 424 8.10 3.47 -10.22
CA LYS A 424 8.56 2.43 -11.14
C LYS A 424 8.21 2.72 -12.60
N ASN A 425 7.84 3.96 -12.93
CA ASN A 425 7.44 4.36 -14.28
C ASN A 425 6.28 3.53 -14.86
N SER A 426 5.44 2.97 -13.98
CA SER A 426 4.22 2.27 -14.35
C SER A 426 3.05 3.08 -13.80
N GLU A 427 1.97 3.26 -14.54
CA GLU A 427 0.81 4.01 -14.03
C GLU A 427 -0.50 3.32 -14.40
N VAL A 428 -1.41 3.24 -13.43
CA VAL A 428 -2.80 2.87 -13.66
C VAL A 428 -3.63 4.10 -13.32
N GLY A 429 -3.82 4.98 -14.30
CA GLY A 429 -4.52 6.25 -14.09
C GLY A 429 -5.89 6.07 -13.40
N PHE A 430 -6.32 7.08 -12.65
CA PHE A 430 -7.51 7.05 -11.79
C PHE A 430 -8.75 6.44 -12.48
N TRP A 431 -9.07 6.88 -13.69
CA TRP A 431 -10.24 6.39 -14.42
C TRP A 431 -10.13 4.93 -14.86
N ASN A 432 -8.92 4.48 -15.18
CA ASN A 432 -8.69 3.07 -15.50
C ASN A 432 -8.86 2.22 -14.25
N PHE A 433 -8.29 2.64 -13.12
CA PHE A 433 -8.48 1.98 -11.83
C PHE A 433 -9.96 1.88 -11.46
N PHE A 434 -10.68 2.99 -11.52
CA PHE A 434 -12.12 3.03 -11.23
C PHE A 434 -12.92 2.12 -12.16
N LYS A 435 -12.68 2.17 -13.48
CA LYS A 435 -13.37 1.34 -14.46
C LYS A 435 -13.18 -0.16 -14.19
N TRP A 436 -11.95 -0.59 -13.93
CA TRP A 436 -11.67 -2.00 -13.65
C TRP A 436 -12.30 -2.46 -12.33
N ASN A 437 -12.27 -1.63 -11.29
CA ASN A 437 -12.91 -1.97 -10.03
C ASN A 437 -14.44 -1.96 -10.12
N MET A 438 -15.04 -1.05 -10.88
CA MET A 438 -16.49 -1.07 -11.11
C MET A 438 -16.96 -2.33 -11.84
N GLY A 439 -16.10 -2.96 -12.63
CA GLY A 439 -16.39 -4.25 -13.26
C GLY A 439 -16.29 -5.45 -12.32
N VAL A 440 -15.70 -5.32 -11.12
CA VAL A 440 -15.42 -6.44 -10.19
C VAL A 440 -16.08 -6.24 -8.84
N MET A 441 -15.81 -5.12 -8.19
CA MET A 441 -16.13 -4.87 -6.79
C MET A 441 -17.62 -4.88 -6.46
N PRO A 442 -18.56 -4.38 -7.29
CA PRO A 442 -19.99 -4.47 -6.97
C PRO A 442 -20.48 -5.90 -6.75
N VAL A 443 -20.00 -6.85 -7.55
CA VAL A 443 -20.34 -8.28 -7.40
C VAL A 443 -19.71 -8.84 -6.12
N VAL A 444 -18.43 -8.53 -5.87
CA VAL A 444 -17.73 -8.99 -4.66
C VAL A 444 -18.40 -8.46 -3.39
N ILE A 445 -18.76 -7.18 -3.37
CA ILE A 445 -19.47 -6.53 -2.25
C ILE A 445 -20.82 -7.21 -2.03
N PHE A 446 -21.60 -7.42 -3.10
CA PHE A 446 -22.89 -8.08 -2.98
C PHE A 446 -22.77 -9.50 -2.42
N VAL A 447 -21.80 -10.29 -2.90
CA VAL A 447 -21.53 -11.64 -2.39
C VAL A 447 -21.12 -11.59 -0.92
N ALA A 448 -20.19 -10.71 -0.55
CA ALA A 448 -19.72 -10.57 0.82
C ALA A 448 -20.85 -10.23 1.79
N LEU A 449 -21.66 -9.22 1.45
CA LEU A 449 -22.81 -8.82 2.26
C LEU A 449 -23.85 -9.94 2.35
N SER A 450 -24.12 -10.64 1.24
CA SER A 450 -25.05 -11.79 1.23
C SER A 450 -24.59 -12.90 2.16
N VAL A 451 -23.30 -13.22 2.17
CA VAL A 451 -22.75 -14.24 3.08
C VAL A 451 -22.89 -13.80 4.52
N VAL A 452 -22.60 -12.54 4.85
CA VAL A 452 -22.79 -12.02 6.22
C VAL A 452 -24.26 -12.11 6.66
N VAL A 453 -25.22 -11.79 5.77
CA VAL A 453 -26.67 -11.94 6.07
C VAL A 453 -27.03 -13.38 6.42
N ILE A 454 -26.47 -14.34 5.69
CA ILE A 454 -26.82 -15.76 5.84
C ILE A 454 -26.15 -16.34 7.08
N GLU A 455 -24.90 -15.97 7.33
CA GLU A 455 -24.08 -16.56 8.38
C GLU A 455 -24.43 -16.05 9.78
N LEU A 456 -24.81 -14.77 9.91
CA LEU A 456 -25.11 -14.15 11.20
C LEU A 456 -26.61 -14.22 11.60
N LYS A 457 -27.44 -14.90 10.81
CA LYS A 457 -28.86 -15.15 11.10
C LYS A 457 -29.04 -16.54 11.67
#